data_AF-A0A958VEE4-F1
#
_entry.id   AF-A0A958VEE4-F1
#
_cell.length_a   1.000
_cell.length_b   1.000
_cell.length_c   1.000
_cell.angle_alpha   90.00
_cell.angle_beta   90.00
_cell.angle_gamma   90.00
#
_symmetry.space_group_name_H-M   'P 1'
#
loop_
_entity.id
_entity.type
_entity.pdbx_description
1 polymer ?
#
loop_
_entity_poly.entity_id
_entity_poly.type
_entity_poly.pdbx_seq_one_letter_code
_entity_poly.pdbx_strand_id
1 'polypeptide(L)'
;MNQIALLFFFLLFSTRVAHGQNTLSPETKSQLESLNELRATSMRAESDKERIEANNMFKSKLKNLIASNHKFPFDSIKNFGLTHSPNKAFSFYTWNIITDDYEYTYFNWVRFKNGDLLELVDQSKDAIDPPFETYSYKKWYGALYYEIIPIKDKKEGLYYVLLGWDGNGSESTKKVIDVMYFDEKYDEWRFGKKVFYVPFQDNYRIIMEYSAEVTMSLKYHKKRKQIVFDHLVPASVGMEGIYEYYVPDMSFDALEYRKDQWYFIQNVDVRGEQTMENYTYPIVNTPSPSGTK
;
A
#
# COMPACT_ATOMS: atom_id res chain seq x y z
N MET A 1 62.56 -60.07 14.74
CA MET A 1 61.09 -60.20 14.58
C MET A 1 60.48 -58.91 15.08
N ASN A 2 59.98 -58.10 14.15
CA ASN A 2 59.74 -56.67 14.31
C ASN A 2 58.42 -56.32 14.99
N GLN A 3 58.46 -55.17 15.68
CA GLN A 3 57.42 -54.37 16.31
C GLN A 3 56.26 -53.97 15.38
N ILE A 4 55.14 -53.49 15.97
CA ILE A 4 54.26 -52.35 15.56
C ILE A 4 53.21 -52.21 16.70
N ALA A 5 53.24 -51.20 17.59
CA ALA A 5 52.96 -49.75 17.48
C ALA A 5 51.46 -49.38 17.41
N LEU A 6 51.06 -48.50 18.35
CA LEU A 6 49.76 -47.81 18.55
C LEU A 6 49.14 -47.23 17.28
N LEU A 7 47.81 -47.04 17.28
CA LEU A 7 47.22 -45.77 16.81
C LEU A 7 45.77 -45.55 17.30
N PHE A 8 45.62 -44.50 18.11
CA PHE A 8 44.38 -43.81 18.48
C PHE A 8 43.78 -43.16 17.22
N PHE A 9 42.51 -43.45 16.89
CA PHE A 9 41.80 -42.79 15.80
C PHE A 9 40.88 -41.70 16.37
N PHE A 10 41.35 -40.46 16.34
CA PHE A 10 40.59 -39.26 16.71
C PHE A 10 39.80 -38.79 15.47
N LEU A 11 38.49 -39.00 15.47
CA LEU A 11 37.61 -38.66 14.36
C LEU A 11 37.21 -37.17 14.48
N LEU A 12 37.98 -36.29 13.84
CA LEU A 12 37.67 -34.87 13.68
C LEU A 12 36.48 -34.71 12.72
N PHE A 13 35.27 -34.60 13.28
CA PHE A 13 34.11 -34.07 12.57
C PHE A 13 34.31 -32.57 12.34
N SER A 14 34.76 -32.20 11.15
CA SER A 14 34.77 -30.82 10.69
C SER A 14 33.34 -30.44 10.27
N THR A 15 32.57 -29.87 11.20
CA THR A 15 31.32 -29.18 10.87
C THR A 15 31.66 -27.94 10.06
N ARG A 16 31.48 -28.01 8.74
CA ARG A 16 31.38 -26.83 7.89
C ARG A 16 30.07 -26.13 8.22
N VAL A 17 30.12 -25.19 9.14
CA VAL A 17 29.02 -24.26 9.35
C VAL A 17 29.10 -23.19 8.27
N ALA A 18 28.32 -23.36 7.19
CA ALA A 18 28.14 -22.32 6.19
C ALA A 18 27.22 -21.23 6.78
N HIS A 19 27.78 -20.13 7.27
CA HIS A 19 27.03 -18.92 7.58
C HIS A 19 26.83 -18.12 6.29
N GLY A 20 25.71 -18.36 5.60
CA GLY A 20 25.25 -17.49 4.53
C GLY A 20 24.56 -16.25 5.10
N GLN A 21 25.32 -15.28 5.60
CA GLN A 21 24.80 -13.91 5.75
C GLN A 21 24.97 -13.22 4.40
N ASN A 22 23.88 -13.07 3.64
CA ASN A 22 23.86 -12.21 2.45
C ASN A 22 23.90 -10.75 2.90
N THR A 23 25.08 -10.27 3.25
CA THR A 23 25.32 -8.83 3.47
C THR A 23 25.18 -8.11 2.13
N LEU A 24 24.44 -7.00 2.11
CA LEU A 24 24.33 -6.14 0.92
C LEU A 24 25.73 -5.72 0.45
N SER A 25 25.93 -5.60 -0.87
CA SER A 25 27.20 -5.08 -1.39
C SER A 25 27.43 -3.65 -0.88
N PRO A 26 28.69 -3.20 -0.71
CA PRO A 26 28.99 -1.82 -0.32
C PRO A 26 28.33 -0.78 -1.22
N GLU A 27 28.26 -1.05 -2.52
CA GLU A 27 27.58 -0.20 -3.50
C GLU A 27 26.07 -0.11 -3.23
N THR A 28 25.40 -1.26 -3.03
CA THR A 28 23.96 -1.30 -2.74
C THR A 28 23.66 -0.57 -1.43
N LYS A 29 24.52 -0.72 -0.43
CA LYS A 29 24.40 -0.02 0.85
C LYS A 29 24.50 1.50 0.68
N SER A 30 25.52 1.97 -0.05
CA SER A 30 25.70 3.41 -0.33
C SER A 30 24.54 4.00 -1.14
N GLN A 31 24.03 3.27 -2.13
CA GLN A 31 22.86 3.69 -2.90
C GLN A 31 21.62 3.82 -2.01
N LEU A 32 21.38 2.87 -1.11
CA LEU A 32 20.26 2.88 -0.16
C LEU A 32 20.39 4.02 0.86
N GLU A 33 21.57 4.25 1.42
CA GLU A 33 21.84 5.37 2.33
C GLU A 33 21.51 6.71 1.65
N SER A 34 22.02 6.90 0.42
CA SER A 34 21.76 8.13 -0.33
C SER A 34 20.27 8.31 -0.71
N LEU A 35 19.53 7.24 -1.04
CA LEU A 35 18.08 7.35 -1.24
C LEU A 35 17.35 7.74 0.04
N ASN A 36 17.77 7.18 1.19
CA ASN A 36 17.18 7.50 2.48
C ASN A 36 17.47 8.94 2.93
N GLU A 37 18.66 9.45 2.65
CA GLU A 37 19.01 10.86 2.87
C GLU A 37 18.11 11.78 2.03
N LEU A 38 18.01 11.53 0.72
CA LEU A 38 17.13 12.31 -0.16
C LEU A 38 15.65 12.22 0.25
N ARG A 39 15.19 11.06 0.74
CA ARG A 39 13.84 10.93 1.31
C ARG A 39 13.67 11.73 2.60
N ALA A 40 14.66 11.72 3.48
CA ALA A 40 14.60 12.52 4.69
C ALA A 40 14.53 14.02 4.37
N THR A 41 15.39 14.51 3.46
CA THR A 41 15.39 15.91 3.03
C THR A 41 14.08 16.30 2.33
N SER A 42 13.58 15.47 1.41
CA SER A 42 12.31 15.76 0.71
C SER A 42 11.07 15.79 1.61
N MET A 43 11.18 15.35 2.86
CA MET A 43 10.08 15.42 3.84
C MET A 43 10.28 16.46 4.92
N ARG A 44 11.53 16.79 5.28
CA ARG A 44 11.85 17.52 6.52
C ARG A 44 12.70 18.76 6.31
N ALA A 45 13.13 19.04 5.08
CA ALA A 45 13.82 20.30 4.80
C ALA A 45 12.92 21.49 5.16
N GLU A 46 13.55 22.59 5.57
CA GLU A 46 12.84 23.77 6.09
C GLU A 46 12.06 24.52 5.00
N SER A 47 12.48 24.41 3.75
CA SER A 47 11.82 25.08 2.63
C SER A 47 11.23 24.09 1.63
N ASP A 48 10.07 24.44 1.08
CA ASP A 48 9.44 23.67 0.00
C ASP A 48 10.34 23.53 -1.22
N LYS A 49 11.14 24.55 -1.54
CA LYS A 49 12.12 24.50 -2.61
C LYS A 49 13.12 23.36 -2.40
N GLU A 50 13.71 23.27 -1.21
CA GLU A 50 14.67 22.21 -0.88
C GLU A 50 14.00 20.83 -0.86
N ARG A 51 12.76 20.73 -0.34
CA ARG A 51 11.97 19.49 -0.38
C ARG A 51 11.76 19.00 -1.82
N ILE A 52 11.38 19.90 -2.73
CA ILE A 52 11.14 19.61 -4.14
C ILE A 52 12.44 19.23 -4.86
N GLU A 53 13.54 19.96 -4.64
CA GLU A 53 14.84 19.66 -5.23
C GLU A 53 15.34 18.27 -4.80
N ALA A 54 15.28 17.96 -3.50
CA ALA A 54 15.64 16.65 -2.97
C ALA A 54 14.73 15.54 -3.54
N ASN A 55 13.43 15.79 -3.68
CA ASN A 55 12.50 14.85 -4.29
C ASN A 55 12.81 14.59 -5.76
N ASN A 56 13.18 15.62 -6.53
CA ASN A 56 13.56 15.47 -7.94
C ASN A 56 14.83 14.62 -8.09
N MET A 57 15.81 14.83 -7.22
CA MET A 57 17.01 13.98 -7.15
C MET A 57 16.67 12.55 -6.76
N PHE A 58 15.82 12.36 -5.74
CA PHE A 58 15.34 11.05 -5.30
C PHE A 58 14.64 10.31 -6.45
N LYS A 59 13.66 10.96 -7.09
CA LYS A 59 12.87 10.41 -8.21
C LYS A 59 13.75 9.97 -9.36
N SER A 60 14.74 10.80 -9.74
CA SER A 60 15.69 10.49 -10.81
C SER A 60 16.57 9.29 -10.47
N LYS A 61 17.16 9.27 -9.27
CA LYS A 61 18.00 8.16 -8.80
C LYS A 61 17.20 6.86 -8.68
N LEU A 62 16.00 6.93 -8.14
CA LEU A 62 15.08 5.79 -8.00
C LEU A 62 14.72 5.21 -9.38
N LYS A 63 14.36 6.05 -10.35
CA LYS A 63 14.03 5.63 -11.72
C LYS A 63 15.15 4.78 -12.34
N ASN A 64 16.40 5.25 -12.21
CA ASN A 64 17.57 4.53 -12.72
C ASN A 64 17.78 3.18 -12.02
N LEU A 65 17.55 3.11 -10.69
CA LEU A 65 17.70 1.87 -9.92
C LEU A 65 16.60 0.85 -10.25
N ILE A 66 15.35 1.29 -10.38
CA ILE A 66 14.23 0.41 -10.80
C ILE A 66 14.54 -0.21 -12.18
N ALA A 67 15.10 0.58 -13.10
CA ALA A 67 15.43 0.11 -14.44
C ALA A 67 16.61 -0.87 -14.48
N SER A 68 17.61 -0.71 -13.60
CA SER A 68 18.90 -1.40 -13.69
C SER A 68 19.11 -2.56 -12.71
N ASN A 69 18.47 -2.54 -11.53
CA ASN A 69 18.77 -3.51 -10.47
C ASN A 69 17.51 -4.04 -9.76
N HIS A 70 17.01 -5.18 -10.23
CA HIS A 70 15.82 -5.83 -9.66
C HIS A 70 16.06 -6.48 -8.28
N LYS A 71 17.31 -6.58 -7.82
CA LYS A 71 17.66 -7.15 -6.49
C LYS A 71 17.88 -6.09 -5.43
N PHE A 72 17.74 -4.81 -5.78
CA PHE A 72 17.88 -3.73 -4.83
C PHE A 72 16.79 -3.82 -3.74
N PRO A 73 17.12 -3.62 -2.45
CA PRO A 73 16.16 -3.76 -1.35
C PRO A 73 15.29 -2.50 -1.23
N PHE A 74 14.40 -2.28 -2.19
CA PHE A 74 13.53 -1.10 -2.23
C PHE A 74 12.63 -0.96 -0.99
N ASP A 75 12.21 -2.09 -0.39
CA ASP A 75 11.43 -2.12 0.86
C ASP A 75 12.17 -1.50 2.06
N SER A 76 13.49 -1.35 1.98
CA SER A 76 14.32 -0.74 3.02
C SER A 76 14.41 0.79 2.90
N ILE A 77 13.81 1.40 1.88
CA ILE A 77 13.71 2.85 1.75
C ILE A 77 12.64 3.35 2.73
N LYS A 78 12.99 4.33 3.57
CA LYS A 78 12.06 4.91 4.56
C LYS A 78 11.03 5.81 3.88
N ASN A 79 9.81 5.84 4.43
CA ASN A 79 8.70 6.67 3.94
C ASN A 79 8.43 6.49 2.44
N PHE A 80 8.42 5.23 2.03
CA PHE A 80 8.32 4.78 0.65
C PHE A 80 7.53 3.47 0.64
N GLY A 81 6.67 3.29 -0.36
CA GLY A 81 5.85 2.09 -0.55
C GLY A 81 6.27 1.30 -1.77
N LEU A 82 6.42 -0.01 -1.60
CA LEU A 82 6.55 -0.97 -2.70
C LEU A 82 5.38 -1.96 -2.62
N THR A 83 4.52 -1.95 -3.63
CA THR A 83 3.33 -2.81 -3.66
C THR A 83 3.38 -3.70 -4.89
N HIS A 84 3.56 -5.00 -4.69
CA HIS A 84 3.59 -5.99 -5.77
C HIS A 84 2.17 -6.47 -6.11
N SER A 85 1.85 -6.50 -7.41
CA SER A 85 0.63 -7.17 -7.85
C SER A 85 0.70 -8.68 -7.53
N PRO A 86 -0.37 -9.29 -6.99
CA PRO A 86 -0.36 -10.72 -6.63
C PRO A 86 -0.07 -11.66 -7.80
N ASN A 87 -0.39 -11.24 -9.03
CA ASN A 87 -0.11 -11.99 -10.26
C ASN A 87 1.27 -11.69 -10.87
N LYS A 88 2.12 -10.88 -10.19
CA LYS A 88 3.46 -10.47 -10.63
C LYS A 88 3.46 -9.76 -11.99
N ALA A 89 2.36 -9.12 -12.37
CA ALA A 89 2.24 -8.37 -13.62
C ALA A 89 2.99 -7.04 -13.57
N PHE A 90 2.94 -6.36 -12.42
CA PHE A 90 3.64 -5.11 -12.17
C PHE A 90 3.86 -4.87 -10.66
N SER A 91 4.62 -3.82 -10.34
CA SER A 91 4.77 -3.31 -8.97
C SER A 91 4.64 -1.79 -8.97
N PHE A 92 4.02 -1.23 -7.92
CA PHE A 92 4.00 0.20 -7.65
C PHE A 92 5.14 0.58 -6.71
N TYR A 93 5.79 1.69 -7.04
CA TYR A 93 6.83 2.35 -6.24
C TYR A 93 6.30 3.73 -5.90
N THR A 94 5.75 3.92 -4.69
CA THR A 94 4.94 5.09 -4.35
C THR A 94 5.49 5.86 -3.16
N TRP A 95 5.39 7.19 -3.22
CA TRP A 95 5.73 8.09 -2.12
C TRP A 95 5.04 9.44 -2.34
N ASN A 96 5.10 10.31 -1.34
CA ASN A 96 4.62 11.68 -1.42
C ASN A 96 5.62 12.65 -0.78
N ILE A 97 5.41 13.93 -1.11
CA ILE A 97 5.90 15.08 -0.36
C ILE A 97 4.69 15.87 0.14
N ILE A 98 4.93 16.72 1.14
CA ILE A 98 3.94 17.59 1.75
C ILE A 98 4.58 18.98 1.84
N THR A 99 3.86 20.02 1.43
CA THR A 99 4.28 21.42 1.60
C THR A 99 4.01 21.91 3.02
N ASP A 100 4.49 23.11 3.37
CA ASP A 100 4.17 23.72 4.67
C ASP A 100 2.66 24.00 4.84
N ASP A 101 1.95 24.20 3.73
CA ASP A 101 0.49 24.41 3.71
C ASP A 101 -0.30 23.09 3.70
N TYR A 102 0.33 21.97 4.09
CA TYR A 102 -0.26 20.62 4.12
C TYR A 102 -0.76 20.12 2.76
N GLU A 103 -0.25 20.67 1.66
CA GLU A 103 -0.61 20.17 0.34
C GLU A 103 0.22 18.94 -0.01
N TYR A 104 -0.47 17.88 -0.42
CA TYR A 104 0.17 16.64 -0.84
C TYR A 104 0.53 16.70 -2.32
N THR A 105 1.65 16.05 -2.68
CA THR A 105 1.97 15.71 -4.06
C THR A 105 2.46 14.28 -4.11
N TYR A 106 1.82 13.48 -4.94
CA TYR A 106 2.02 12.04 -5.03
C TYR A 106 2.96 11.68 -6.18
N PHE A 107 3.72 10.63 -5.98
CA PHE A 107 4.59 10.08 -6.99
C PHE A 107 4.43 8.57 -7.05
N ASN A 108 4.43 8.03 -8.26
CA ASN A 108 4.35 6.61 -8.47
C ASN A 108 5.08 6.21 -9.76
N TRP A 109 5.96 5.21 -9.63
CA TRP A 109 6.44 4.45 -10.77
C TRP A 109 5.77 3.08 -10.83
N VAL A 110 5.29 2.71 -12.01
CA VAL A 110 4.77 1.38 -12.30
C VAL A 110 5.80 0.61 -13.10
N ARG A 111 6.39 -0.44 -12.50
CA ARG A 111 7.31 -1.35 -13.20
C ARG A 111 6.55 -2.59 -13.63
N PHE A 112 6.40 -2.77 -14.93
CA PHE A 112 5.76 -3.95 -15.51
C PHE A 112 6.73 -5.11 -15.66
N LYS A 113 6.19 -6.33 -15.72
CA LYS A 113 6.96 -7.57 -15.87
C LYS A 113 7.82 -7.61 -17.14
N ASN A 114 7.37 -6.98 -18.21
CA ASN A 114 8.10 -6.88 -19.48
C ASN A 114 9.29 -5.91 -19.41
N GLY A 115 9.47 -5.18 -18.30
CA GLY A 115 10.52 -4.19 -18.13
C GLY A 115 10.08 -2.77 -18.47
N ASP A 116 8.82 -2.53 -18.83
CA ASP A 116 8.33 -1.17 -19.04
C ASP A 116 8.22 -0.44 -17.70
N LEU A 117 8.52 0.86 -17.74
CA LEU A 117 8.46 1.74 -16.59
C LEU A 117 7.58 2.95 -16.93
N LEU A 118 6.45 3.04 -16.25
CA LEU A 118 5.46 4.09 -16.44
C LEU A 118 5.47 5.06 -15.25
N GLU A 119 5.51 6.36 -15.53
CA GLU A 119 5.30 7.39 -14.52
C GLU A 119 3.81 7.66 -14.36
N LEU A 120 3.30 7.73 -13.14
CA LEU A 120 2.00 8.35 -12.91
C LEU A 120 2.21 9.82 -12.55
N VAL A 121 1.63 10.71 -13.36
CA VAL A 121 1.73 12.16 -13.19
C VAL A 121 0.53 12.63 -12.38
N ASP A 122 0.81 13.09 -11.16
CA ASP A 122 -0.19 13.57 -10.22
C ASP A 122 -0.89 14.85 -10.72
N GLN A 123 -2.22 14.82 -10.69
CA GLN A 123 -3.14 15.92 -10.97
C GLN A 123 -4.25 15.98 -9.91
N SER A 124 -4.01 15.44 -8.71
CA SER A 124 -4.93 15.47 -7.55
C SER A 124 -5.54 16.85 -7.33
N LYS A 125 -4.71 17.90 -7.35
CA LYS A 125 -5.11 19.30 -7.11
C LYS A 125 -6.07 19.87 -8.16
N ASP A 126 -6.00 19.35 -9.38
CA ASP A 126 -6.81 19.83 -10.51
C ASP A 126 -8.04 18.94 -10.75
N ALA A 127 -8.24 17.91 -9.92
CA ALA A 127 -9.37 16.99 -10.04
C ALA A 127 -10.66 17.64 -9.52
N ILE A 128 -11.64 17.83 -10.42
CA ILE A 128 -12.92 18.48 -10.08
C ILE A 128 -13.87 17.46 -9.46
N ASP A 129 -14.15 16.37 -10.19
CA ASP A 129 -15.11 15.33 -9.77
C ASP A 129 -14.48 13.93 -9.82
N PRO A 130 -13.41 13.67 -9.05
CA PRO A 130 -12.63 12.43 -9.17
C PRO A 130 -13.38 11.10 -8.96
N PRO A 131 -14.51 11.01 -8.23
CA PRO A 131 -15.34 9.80 -8.22
C PRO A 131 -15.99 9.47 -9.58
N PHE A 132 -16.19 10.47 -10.44
CA PHE A 132 -17.02 10.39 -11.66
C PHE A 132 -16.23 10.44 -12.97
N GLU A 133 -14.89 10.43 -12.89
CA GLU A 133 -14.01 10.58 -14.06
C GLU A 133 -13.00 9.44 -14.22
N THR A 134 -12.64 9.20 -15.49
CA THR A 134 -11.49 8.34 -15.84
C THR A 134 -10.23 9.20 -15.99
N TYR A 135 -9.10 8.66 -15.57
CA TYR A 135 -7.81 9.33 -15.66
C TYR A 135 -6.82 8.50 -16.47
N SER A 136 -6.03 9.14 -17.35
CA SER A 136 -4.84 8.49 -17.90
C SER A 136 -3.71 8.55 -16.89
N TYR A 137 -2.65 7.77 -17.10
CA TYR A 137 -1.44 7.87 -16.28
C TYR A 137 -0.82 9.28 -16.25
N LYS A 138 -1.10 10.13 -17.25
CA LYS A 138 -0.63 11.53 -17.32
C LYS A 138 -1.50 12.51 -16.52
N LYS A 139 -2.68 12.08 -16.08
CA LYS A 139 -3.61 12.87 -15.30
C LYS A 139 -4.06 12.11 -14.06
N TRP A 140 -3.15 11.39 -13.44
CA TRP A 140 -3.48 10.46 -12.38
C TRP A 140 -4.00 11.22 -11.15
N TYR A 141 -5.06 10.70 -10.52
CA TYR A 141 -5.71 11.32 -9.36
C TYR A 141 -4.77 11.49 -8.16
N GLY A 142 -3.74 10.65 -7.99
CA GLY A 142 -2.81 10.74 -6.87
C GLY A 142 -3.29 10.01 -5.61
N ALA A 143 -2.62 8.92 -5.25
CA ALA A 143 -2.83 8.17 -4.01
C ALA A 143 -1.66 7.21 -3.72
N LEU A 144 -1.40 6.91 -2.45
CA LEU A 144 -0.46 5.87 -2.04
C LEU A 144 -1.17 4.51 -2.04
N TYR A 145 -1.01 3.72 -3.10
CA TYR A 145 -1.63 2.39 -3.22
C TYR A 145 -0.87 1.33 -2.42
N TYR A 146 -1.54 0.71 -1.45
CA TYR A 146 -0.95 -0.31 -0.58
C TYR A 146 -1.50 -1.72 -0.81
N GLU A 147 -2.61 -1.88 -1.54
CA GLU A 147 -3.15 -3.19 -1.92
C GLU A 147 -3.61 -3.21 -3.38
N ILE A 148 -3.29 -4.31 -4.08
CA ILE A 148 -3.63 -4.54 -5.49
C ILE A 148 -4.44 -5.84 -5.60
N ILE A 149 -5.63 -5.76 -6.19
CA ILE A 149 -6.57 -6.87 -6.29
C ILE A 149 -6.83 -7.14 -7.78
N PRO A 150 -6.20 -8.17 -8.39
CA PRO A 150 -6.41 -8.50 -9.79
C PRO A 150 -7.78 -9.18 -9.97
N ILE A 151 -8.60 -8.63 -10.85
CA ILE A 151 -9.90 -9.16 -11.21
C ILE A 151 -9.91 -9.53 -12.69
N LYS A 152 -10.13 -10.81 -12.97
CA LYS A 152 -10.36 -11.30 -14.32
C LYS A 152 -11.85 -11.45 -14.54
N ASP A 153 -12.41 -10.46 -15.21
CA ASP A 153 -13.82 -10.38 -15.52
C ASP A 153 -14.12 -10.90 -16.93
N LYS A 154 -15.29 -11.50 -17.14
CA LYS A 154 -15.68 -12.02 -18.45
C LYS A 154 -16.05 -10.92 -19.44
N LYS A 155 -16.70 -9.86 -18.96
CA LYS A 155 -17.18 -8.75 -19.78
C LYS A 155 -16.17 -7.62 -19.80
N GLU A 156 -15.60 -7.30 -18.64
CA GLU A 156 -14.76 -6.13 -18.43
C GLU A 156 -13.26 -6.39 -18.63
N GLY A 157 -12.87 -7.66 -18.85
CA GLY A 157 -11.49 -8.08 -19.04
C GLY A 157 -10.69 -8.08 -17.73
N LEU A 158 -9.36 -8.02 -17.84
CA LEU A 158 -8.48 -7.94 -16.68
C LEU A 158 -8.36 -6.49 -16.21
N TYR A 159 -8.67 -6.24 -14.95
CA TYR A 159 -8.41 -4.97 -14.28
C TYR A 159 -7.89 -5.20 -12.86
N TYR A 160 -7.42 -4.13 -12.23
CA TYR A 160 -6.82 -4.16 -10.90
C TYR A 160 -7.55 -3.16 -10.02
N VAL A 161 -8.27 -3.64 -9.01
CA VAL A 161 -8.79 -2.76 -7.95
C VAL A 161 -7.64 -2.41 -7.02
N LEU A 162 -7.51 -1.13 -6.68
CA LEU A 162 -6.42 -0.57 -5.90
C LEU A 162 -7.00 0.04 -4.63
N LEU A 163 -6.44 -0.35 -3.47
CA LEU A 163 -6.74 0.34 -2.21
C LEU A 163 -5.60 1.30 -1.92
N GLY A 164 -5.95 2.57 -1.72
CA GLY A 164 -5.01 3.66 -1.54
C GLY A 164 -5.38 4.60 -0.40
N TRP A 165 -4.42 5.47 -0.10
CA TRP A 165 -4.56 6.55 0.87
C TRP A 165 -4.15 7.87 0.22
N ASP A 166 -4.96 8.90 0.46
CA ASP A 166 -4.69 10.29 0.09
C ASP A 166 -4.71 11.12 1.39
N GLY A 167 -3.62 11.81 1.69
CA GLY A 167 -3.48 12.66 2.86
C GLY A 167 -4.41 13.86 2.87
N ASN A 168 -4.91 14.32 1.72
CA ASN A 168 -5.76 15.50 1.54
C ASN A 168 -5.18 16.82 2.09
N GLY A 169 -5.24 17.04 3.40
CA GLY A 169 -4.85 18.29 4.07
C GLY A 169 -4.60 18.09 5.56
N SER A 170 -4.65 19.17 6.35
CA SER A 170 -4.42 19.11 7.80
C SER A 170 -5.60 18.51 8.58
N GLU A 171 -6.83 18.81 8.16
CA GLU A 171 -8.05 18.51 8.94
C GLU A 171 -8.69 17.16 8.59
N SER A 172 -8.50 16.71 7.35
CA SER A 172 -9.10 15.47 6.86
C SER A 172 -8.13 14.67 6.01
N THR A 173 -8.44 13.40 5.83
CA THR A 173 -7.69 12.46 5.00
C THR A 173 -8.67 11.54 4.26
N LYS A 174 -8.20 10.81 3.24
CA LYS A 174 -9.05 9.96 2.40
C LYS A 174 -8.52 8.53 2.26
N LYS A 175 -9.46 7.58 2.25
CA LYS A 175 -9.26 6.26 1.66
C LYS A 175 -9.81 6.24 0.24
N VAL A 176 -9.08 5.61 -0.66
CA VAL A 176 -9.39 5.58 -2.09
C VAL A 176 -9.49 4.14 -2.57
N ILE A 177 -10.58 3.80 -3.25
CA ILE A 177 -10.75 2.56 -4.01
C ILE A 177 -10.77 2.93 -5.49
N ASP A 178 -9.67 2.65 -6.18
CA ASP A 178 -9.48 2.97 -7.59
C ASP A 178 -9.42 1.69 -8.44
N VAL A 179 -9.47 1.82 -9.76
CA VAL A 179 -9.39 0.71 -10.69
C VAL A 179 -8.46 1.05 -11.84
N MET A 180 -7.31 0.37 -11.90
CA MET A 180 -6.36 0.45 -13.01
C MET A 180 -6.66 -0.62 -14.06
N TYR A 181 -6.66 -0.24 -15.33
CA TYR A 181 -6.91 -1.13 -16.46
C TYR A 181 -6.14 -0.67 -17.70
N PHE A 182 -5.90 -1.59 -18.63
CA PHE A 182 -5.37 -1.24 -19.93
C PHE A 182 -6.55 -0.90 -20.86
N ASP A 183 -6.53 0.30 -21.43
CA ASP A 183 -7.58 0.76 -22.33
C ASP A 183 -7.16 0.51 -23.78
N GLU A 184 -7.73 -0.52 -24.39
CA GLU A 184 -7.39 -0.94 -25.75
C GLU A 184 -7.68 0.12 -26.81
N LYS A 185 -8.61 1.06 -26.55
CA LYS A 185 -8.94 2.13 -27.50
C LYS A 185 -7.85 3.19 -27.56
N TYR A 186 -7.23 3.49 -26.42
CA TYR A 186 -6.19 4.51 -26.30
C TYR A 186 -4.77 3.93 -26.26
N ASP A 187 -4.65 2.59 -26.21
CA ASP A 187 -3.38 1.86 -26.11
C ASP A 187 -2.53 2.31 -24.90
N GLU A 188 -3.20 2.56 -23.76
CA GLU A 188 -2.55 3.05 -22.56
C GLU A 188 -3.19 2.54 -21.27
N TRP A 189 -2.44 2.62 -20.16
CA TRP A 189 -2.98 2.38 -18.83
C TRP A 189 -3.80 3.57 -18.35
N ARG A 190 -5.00 3.27 -17.84
CA ARG A 190 -5.96 4.26 -17.31
C ARG A 190 -6.48 3.82 -15.94
N PHE A 191 -7.08 4.78 -15.25
CA PHE A 191 -7.62 4.67 -13.90
C PHE A 191 -9.09 5.09 -13.88
N GLY A 192 -9.85 4.57 -12.92
CA GLY A 192 -11.30 4.74 -12.84
C GLY A 192 -12.01 3.94 -13.93
N LYS A 193 -12.12 2.62 -13.77
CA LYS A 193 -12.99 1.78 -14.61
C LYS A 193 -14.35 1.67 -13.95
N LYS A 194 -15.43 1.82 -14.72
CA LYS A 194 -16.81 1.75 -14.20
C LYS A 194 -17.24 0.32 -13.87
N VAL A 195 -16.79 -0.19 -12.73
CA VAL A 195 -17.09 -1.55 -12.23
C VAL A 195 -17.80 -1.55 -10.88
N PHE A 196 -17.98 -0.37 -10.27
CA PHE A 196 -18.73 -0.21 -9.02
C PHE A 196 -20.21 0.00 -9.31
N TYR A 197 -21.04 -0.71 -8.56
CA TYR A 197 -22.49 -0.57 -8.57
C TYR A 197 -22.93 -0.12 -7.19
N VAL A 198 -22.94 1.20 -7.02
CA VAL A 198 -23.38 1.88 -5.81
C VAL A 198 -24.79 2.42 -6.09
N PRO A 199 -25.75 2.31 -5.15
CA PRO A 199 -27.08 2.86 -5.35
C PRO A 199 -27.02 4.34 -5.75
N PHE A 200 -27.74 4.69 -6.83
CA PHE A 200 -27.92 6.07 -7.31
C PHE A 200 -26.65 6.78 -7.79
N GLN A 201 -25.52 6.08 -7.91
CA GLN A 201 -24.24 6.68 -8.32
C GLN A 201 -23.45 5.78 -9.27
N ASP A 202 -22.92 6.39 -10.32
CA ASP A 202 -22.08 5.75 -11.32
C ASP A 202 -20.60 6.04 -11.04
N ASN A 203 -20.09 5.47 -9.95
CA ASN A 203 -18.73 5.76 -9.48
C ASN A 203 -17.68 4.98 -10.30
N TYR A 204 -16.66 5.69 -10.75
CA TYR A 204 -15.43 5.13 -11.34
C TYR A 204 -14.38 4.87 -10.25
N ARG A 205 -14.48 5.59 -9.13
CA ARG A 205 -13.62 5.50 -7.95
C ARG A 205 -14.46 5.80 -6.71
N ILE A 206 -14.15 5.14 -5.60
CA ILE A 206 -14.77 5.44 -4.31
C ILE A 206 -13.75 6.19 -3.46
N ILE A 207 -14.13 7.37 -2.98
CA ILE A 207 -13.32 8.21 -2.13
C ILE A 207 -14.09 8.42 -0.84
N MET A 208 -13.45 8.12 0.28
CA MET A 208 -14.02 8.25 1.62
C MET A 208 -13.15 9.22 2.39
N GLU A 209 -13.64 10.45 2.56
CA GLU A 209 -12.99 11.49 3.35
C GLU A 209 -13.48 11.45 4.80
N TYR A 210 -12.55 11.57 5.73
CA TYR A 210 -12.82 11.50 7.16
C TYR A 210 -11.80 12.32 7.95
N SER A 211 -12.10 12.54 9.23
CA SER A 211 -11.23 13.30 10.13
C SER A 211 -9.79 12.78 10.15
N ALA A 212 -8.82 13.69 10.07
CA ALA A 212 -7.40 13.35 10.21
C ALA A 212 -7.05 12.84 11.62
N GLU A 213 -7.92 13.06 12.62
CA GLU A 213 -7.71 12.64 14.01
C GLU A 213 -8.06 11.16 14.27
N VAL A 214 -8.74 10.49 13.34
CA VAL A 214 -9.16 9.09 13.48
C VAL A 214 -8.52 8.21 12.41
N THR A 215 -8.71 6.89 12.54
CA THR A 215 -8.27 5.93 11.53
C THR A 215 -9.46 5.16 11.00
N MET A 216 -9.55 5.07 9.67
CA MET A 216 -10.52 4.25 8.96
C MET A 216 -9.85 2.97 8.40
N SER A 217 -10.48 1.82 8.62
CA SER A 217 -10.12 0.54 7.99
C SER A 217 -10.66 0.48 6.57
N LEU A 218 -9.83 -0.04 5.64
CA LEU A 218 -10.21 -0.42 4.28
C LEU A 218 -9.36 -1.64 3.89
N LYS A 219 -9.99 -2.80 3.70
CA LYS A 219 -9.28 -4.08 3.52
C LYS A 219 -9.98 -5.02 2.56
N TYR A 220 -9.21 -5.76 1.77
CA TYR A 220 -9.75 -6.83 0.93
C TYR A 220 -9.77 -8.20 1.63
N HIS A 221 -10.96 -8.77 1.75
CA HIS A 221 -11.19 -10.13 2.25
C HIS A 221 -11.31 -11.12 1.08
N LYS A 222 -10.17 -11.65 0.62
CA LYS A 222 -10.07 -12.56 -0.53
C LYS A 222 -11.04 -13.76 -0.50
N LYS A 223 -11.26 -14.39 0.65
CA LYS A 223 -12.18 -15.54 0.79
C LYS A 223 -13.63 -15.16 0.50
N ARG A 224 -14.05 -14.00 0.99
CA ARG A 224 -15.41 -13.46 0.81
C ARG A 224 -15.56 -12.66 -0.49
N LYS A 225 -14.45 -12.35 -1.17
CA LYS A 225 -14.39 -11.43 -2.32
C LYS A 225 -15.04 -10.07 -2.00
N GLN A 226 -14.77 -9.57 -0.80
CA GLN A 226 -15.33 -8.33 -0.29
C GLN A 226 -14.21 -7.34 0.03
N ILE A 227 -14.37 -6.08 -0.36
CA ILE A 227 -13.59 -4.97 0.19
C ILE A 227 -14.44 -4.40 1.32
N VAL A 228 -13.97 -4.51 2.55
CA VAL A 228 -14.69 -4.10 3.76
C VAL A 228 -14.04 -2.85 4.32
N PHE A 229 -14.86 -1.90 4.73
CA PHE A 229 -14.41 -0.63 5.28
C PHE A 229 -15.36 -0.11 6.35
N ASP A 230 -14.85 0.76 7.21
CA ASP A 230 -15.69 1.35 8.27
C ASP A 230 -16.79 2.21 7.66
N HIS A 231 -17.97 2.17 8.27
CA HIS A 231 -19.02 3.12 7.96
C HIS A 231 -18.70 4.47 8.61
N LEU A 232 -18.76 5.55 7.83
CA LEU A 232 -18.44 6.90 8.28
C LEU A 232 -19.73 7.69 8.54
N VAL A 233 -19.80 8.33 9.70
CA VAL A 233 -20.89 9.23 10.09
C VAL A 233 -20.34 10.57 10.55
N PRO A 234 -21.07 11.68 10.37
CA PRO A 234 -20.66 12.95 10.95
C PRO A 234 -20.74 12.87 12.49
N ALA A 235 -19.79 13.48 13.19
CA ALA A 235 -19.73 13.50 14.65
C ALA A 235 -20.99 14.12 15.31
N SER A 236 -21.72 14.95 14.58
CA SER A 236 -23.07 15.40 14.94
C SER A 236 -23.87 15.77 13.70
N VAL A 237 -25.21 15.83 13.81
CA VAL A 237 -26.11 16.18 12.69
C VAL A 237 -25.74 17.52 12.04
N GLY A 238 -25.26 18.49 12.81
CA GLY A 238 -24.86 19.80 12.30
C GLY A 238 -23.58 19.81 11.45
N MET A 239 -22.85 18.69 11.39
CA MET A 239 -21.59 18.55 10.64
C MET A 239 -21.74 17.71 9.37
N GLU A 240 -22.96 17.39 8.96
CA GLU A 240 -23.20 16.70 7.69
C GLU A 240 -22.61 17.49 6.52
N GLY A 241 -21.83 16.80 5.67
CA GLY A 241 -21.11 17.40 4.54
C GLY A 241 -19.76 18.03 4.90
N ILE A 242 -19.40 18.12 6.18
CA ILE A 242 -18.10 18.63 6.64
C ILE A 242 -17.22 17.44 7.03
N TYR A 243 -16.50 16.88 6.05
CA TYR A 243 -15.83 15.59 6.17
C TYR A 243 -14.69 15.51 7.20
N GLU A 244 -14.13 16.64 7.63
CA GLU A 244 -13.17 16.70 8.75
C GLU A 244 -13.76 16.22 10.09
N TYR A 245 -15.10 16.14 10.20
CA TYR A 245 -15.81 15.63 11.37
C TYR A 245 -16.43 14.24 11.15
N TYR A 246 -16.12 13.57 10.03
CA TYR A 246 -16.61 12.22 9.78
C TYR A 246 -15.73 11.20 10.48
N VAL A 247 -16.34 10.27 11.21
CA VAL A 247 -15.66 9.26 12.01
C VAL A 247 -16.30 7.87 11.84
N PRO A 248 -15.54 6.78 12.02
CA PRO A 248 -16.09 5.43 12.09
C PRO A 248 -17.09 5.25 13.23
N ASP A 249 -18.25 4.66 12.97
CA ASP A 249 -19.27 4.34 13.99
C ASP A 249 -19.19 2.90 14.54
N MET A 250 -18.11 2.18 14.21
CA MET A 250 -17.87 0.76 14.49
C MET A 250 -18.75 -0.23 13.73
N SER A 251 -19.61 0.24 12.82
CA SER A 251 -20.23 -0.59 11.80
C SER A 251 -19.37 -0.59 10.52
N PHE A 252 -19.67 -1.53 9.62
CA PHE A 252 -18.87 -1.76 8.43
C PHE A 252 -19.77 -1.87 7.20
N ASP A 253 -19.30 -1.30 6.11
CA ASP A 253 -19.85 -1.48 4.78
C ASP A 253 -18.89 -2.32 3.93
N ALA A 254 -19.36 -2.79 2.77
CA ALA A 254 -18.53 -3.52 1.85
C ALA A 254 -18.86 -3.27 0.38
N LEU A 255 -17.86 -3.47 -0.48
CA LEU A 255 -18.05 -3.81 -1.88
C LEU A 255 -17.88 -5.32 -2.05
N GLU A 256 -18.92 -6.02 -2.48
CA GLU A 256 -18.89 -7.45 -2.78
C GLU A 256 -18.78 -7.70 -4.28
N TYR A 257 -17.77 -8.45 -4.69
CA TYR A 257 -17.63 -8.86 -6.09
C TYR A 257 -18.51 -10.07 -6.39
N ARG A 258 -19.58 -9.84 -7.15
CA ARG A 258 -20.51 -10.88 -7.63
C ARG A 258 -21.04 -10.51 -9.01
N LYS A 259 -21.35 -11.52 -9.84
CA LYS A 259 -21.90 -11.32 -11.21
C LYS A 259 -21.13 -10.25 -12.01
N ASP A 260 -19.79 -10.37 -12.00
CA ASP A 260 -18.89 -9.52 -12.79
C ASP A 260 -18.91 -8.01 -12.42
N GLN A 261 -19.38 -7.66 -11.20
CA GLN A 261 -19.42 -6.28 -10.71
C GLN A 261 -19.19 -6.20 -9.19
N TRP A 262 -18.82 -5.01 -8.70
CA TRP A 262 -18.67 -4.71 -7.28
C TRP A 262 -19.92 -4.03 -6.73
N TYR A 263 -20.70 -4.76 -5.93
CA TYR A 263 -21.95 -4.25 -5.35
C TYR A 263 -21.70 -3.69 -3.95
N PHE A 264 -22.20 -2.48 -3.69
CA PHE A 264 -22.20 -1.93 -2.35
C PHE A 264 -23.21 -2.65 -1.44
N ILE A 265 -22.79 -2.96 -0.21
CA ILE A 265 -23.59 -3.61 0.83
C ILE A 265 -23.34 -2.87 2.13
N GLN A 266 -24.42 -2.43 2.78
CA GLN A 266 -24.34 -1.76 4.08
C GLN A 266 -24.38 -2.74 5.24
N ASN A 267 -23.80 -2.34 6.38
CA ASN A 267 -23.95 -3.04 7.67
C ASN A 267 -23.55 -4.52 7.62
N VAL A 268 -22.39 -4.83 7.04
CA VAL A 268 -21.86 -6.19 6.96
C VAL A 268 -21.32 -6.67 8.30
N ASP A 269 -21.55 -7.95 8.62
CA ASP A 269 -20.94 -8.59 9.80
C ASP A 269 -19.49 -9.02 9.49
N VAL A 270 -18.55 -8.44 10.22
CA VAL A 270 -17.12 -8.70 10.07
C VAL A 270 -16.53 -9.65 11.12
N ARG A 271 -17.35 -10.12 12.09
CA ARG A 271 -16.90 -10.98 13.19
C ARG A 271 -16.50 -12.40 12.75
N GLY A 272 -16.71 -12.76 11.49
CA GLY A 272 -16.36 -14.07 10.93
C GLY A 272 -17.15 -15.22 11.58
N GLU A 273 -16.66 -16.45 11.43
CA GLU A 273 -17.18 -17.63 12.14
C GLU A 273 -16.65 -17.72 13.58
N GLN A 274 -16.41 -16.59 14.25
CA GLN A 274 -16.03 -16.61 15.67
C GLN A 274 -17.27 -16.94 16.51
N THR A 275 -17.52 -18.24 16.67
CA THR A 275 -18.42 -18.78 17.68
C THR A 275 -17.68 -18.83 19.02
N MET A 276 -18.44 -18.86 20.13
CA MET A 276 -17.87 -19.09 21.48
C MET A 276 -17.03 -20.37 21.57
N GLU A 277 -17.21 -21.32 20.63
CA GLU A 277 -16.43 -22.56 20.53
C GLU A 277 -14.96 -22.34 20.16
N ASN A 278 -14.65 -21.23 19.45
CA ASN A 278 -13.30 -20.90 19.00
C ASN A 278 -12.67 -19.74 19.79
N TYR A 279 -13.29 -19.32 20.90
CA TYR A 279 -12.77 -18.27 21.77
C TYR A 279 -11.66 -18.83 22.67
N THR A 280 -10.41 -18.42 22.43
CA THR A 280 -9.30 -18.69 23.35
C THR A 280 -9.29 -17.66 24.46
N TYR A 281 -9.48 -18.11 25.70
CA TYR A 281 -9.28 -17.25 26.87
C TYR A 281 -7.85 -16.70 26.87
N PRO A 282 -7.67 -15.39 27.13
CA PRO A 282 -6.34 -14.82 27.29
C PRO A 282 -5.64 -15.55 28.45
N ILE A 283 -4.40 -16.00 28.21
CA ILE A 283 -3.57 -16.62 29.24
C ILE A 283 -3.25 -15.53 30.27
N VAL A 284 -3.90 -15.61 31.43
CA VAL A 284 -3.59 -14.73 32.56
C VAL A 284 -2.26 -15.22 33.16
N ASN A 285 -1.16 -14.52 32.86
CA ASN A 285 0.08 -14.71 33.59
C ASN A 285 -0.10 -14.11 34.99
N THR A 286 -0.61 -14.90 35.93
CA THR A 286 -0.59 -14.53 37.35
C THR A 286 0.87 -14.49 37.81
N PRO A 287 1.35 -13.39 38.40
CA PRO A 287 2.68 -13.36 39.01
C PRO A 287 2.74 -14.41 40.12
N SER A 288 3.79 -15.24 40.13
CA SER A 288 4.06 -16.14 41.25
C SER A 288 4.19 -15.33 42.54
N PRO A 289 3.63 -15.80 43.66
CA PRO A 289 3.80 -15.12 44.93
C PRO A 289 5.29 -15.11 45.26
N SER A 290 5.85 -13.91 45.42
CA SER A 290 7.20 -13.70 45.93
C SER A 290 7.30 -14.38 47.30
N GLY A 291 8.03 -15.50 47.34
CA GLY A 291 8.31 -16.22 48.58
C GLY A 291 9.09 -15.30 49.51
N THR A 292 8.48 -14.95 50.63
CA THR A 292 9.15 -14.35 51.78
C THR A 292 10.14 -15.35 52.37
N LYS A 293 11.39 -14.93 52.49
CA LYS A 293 12.31 -15.32 53.57
C LYS A 293 13.11 -14.09 53.98
#